data_AF-A0A7S0ERD5-F1
#
_entry.id   AF-A0A7S0ERD5-F1
#
_cell.length_a   1.000
_cell.length_b   1.000
_cell.length_c   1.000
_cell.angle_alpha   90.00
_cell.angle_beta   90.00
_cell.angle_gamma   90.00
#
_symmetry.space_group_name_H-M   'P 1'
#
loop_
_entity.id
_entity.type
_entity.pdbx_description
1 polymer ?
#
loop_
_entity_poly.entity_id
_entity_poly.type
_entity_poly.pdbx_seq_one_letter_code
_entity_poly.pdbx_strand_id
1 'polypeptide(L)'
;KRESTLASEALKEALAQQPCYETVVPILLEYPYQKLPSLCPLTPGVPVKPMLAHPSRGVAEVTKRFGNKTVTCEYKYDGERTQIHWLEERKVKVFSRNSEDTTGKFPDIVE
;
A
#
# COMPACT_ATOMS: atom_id res chain seq x y z
N LYS A 1 18.45 16.64 -13.07
CA LYS A 1 17.23 16.92 -12.24
C LYS A 1 16.05 16.02 -12.62
N ARG A 2 15.58 16.03 -13.89
CA ARG A 2 14.43 15.21 -14.34
C ARG A 2 14.60 13.69 -14.12
N GLU A 3 15.77 13.15 -14.43
CA GLU A 3 16.07 11.72 -14.27
C GLU A 3 16.03 11.25 -12.81
N SER A 4 16.60 12.04 -11.89
CA SER A 4 16.53 11.76 -10.44
C SER A 4 15.09 11.77 -9.91
N THR A 5 14.21 12.62 -10.45
CA THR A 5 12.78 12.63 -10.08
C THR A 5 12.09 11.35 -10.53
N LEU A 6 12.31 10.90 -11.77
CA LEU A 6 11.73 9.66 -12.30
C LEU A 6 12.21 8.43 -11.53
N ALA A 7 13.50 8.38 -11.18
CA ALA A 7 14.04 7.31 -10.34
C ALA A 7 13.39 7.30 -8.94
N SER A 8 13.17 8.47 -8.35
CA SER A 8 12.48 8.59 -7.06
C SER A 8 11.02 8.13 -7.13
N GLU A 9 10.31 8.42 -8.22
CA GLU A 9 8.93 7.98 -8.44
C GLU A 9 8.85 6.46 -8.60
N ALA A 10 9.72 5.86 -9.42
CA ALA A 10 9.77 4.41 -9.59
C ALA A 10 10.08 3.68 -8.27
N LEU A 11 11.01 4.22 -7.48
CA LEU A 11 11.33 3.66 -6.15
C LEU A 11 10.15 3.80 -5.17
N LYS A 12 9.45 4.94 -5.19
CA LYS A 12 8.26 5.15 -4.33
C LYS A 12 7.15 4.17 -4.69
N GLU A 13 6.94 3.91 -5.99
CA GLU A 13 5.96 2.95 -6.47
C GLU A 13 6.32 1.52 -6.02
N ALA A 14 7.57 1.10 -6.25
CA ALA A 14 8.05 -0.21 -5.81
C ALA A 14 7.93 -0.39 -4.28
N LEU A 15 8.33 0.61 -3.50
CA LEU A 15 8.19 0.59 -2.03
C LEU A 15 6.75 0.74 -1.54
N ALA A 16 5.83 1.23 -2.38
CA ALA A 16 4.42 1.25 -2.02
C ALA A 16 3.84 -0.16 -2.11
N GLN A 17 4.20 -0.91 -3.16
CA GLN A 17 3.76 -2.29 -3.40
C GLN A 17 4.47 -3.29 -2.51
N GLN A 18 5.78 -3.12 -2.33
CA GLN A 18 6.68 -4.00 -1.60
C GLN A 18 7.61 -3.18 -0.70
N PRO A 19 7.16 -2.76 0.50
CA PRO A 19 7.92 -1.97 1.47
C PRO A 19 9.02 -2.79 2.17
N CYS A 20 9.82 -3.54 1.41
CA CYS A 20 10.91 -4.36 1.90
C CYS A 20 12.23 -3.94 1.22
N TYR A 21 13.13 -3.32 1.98
CA TYR A 21 14.43 -2.88 1.46
C TYR A 21 15.34 -4.05 1.09
N GLU A 22 15.24 -5.17 1.80
CA GLU A 22 16.02 -6.38 1.50
C GLU A 22 15.71 -6.95 0.12
N THR A 23 14.51 -6.69 -0.41
CA THR A 23 14.15 -7.10 -1.77
C THR A 23 14.40 -6.00 -2.79
N VAL A 24 14.04 -4.75 -2.46
CA VAL A 24 14.11 -3.63 -3.42
C VAL A 24 15.56 -3.20 -3.69
N VAL A 25 16.44 -3.19 -2.67
CA VAL A 25 17.82 -2.71 -2.83
C VAL A 25 18.64 -3.61 -3.77
N PRO A 26 18.65 -4.96 -3.63
CA PRO A 26 19.36 -5.81 -4.59
C PRO A 26 18.88 -5.65 -6.03
N ILE A 27 17.57 -5.56 -6.24
CA ILE A 27 16.98 -5.36 -7.58
C ILE A 27 17.45 -4.02 -8.18
N LEU A 28 17.52 -2.96 -7.37
CA LEU A 28 17.99 -1.65 -7.80
C LEU A 28 19.48 -1.63 -8.18
N LEU A 29 20.29 -2.49 -7.56
CA LEU A 29 21.72 -2.62 -7.86
C LEU A 29 21.97 -3.41 -9.15
N GLU A 30 21.09 -4.36 -9.48
CA GLU A 30 21.24 -5.25 -10.65
C GLU A 30 20.53 -4.72 -11.90
N TYR A 31 19.38 -4.04 -11.75
CA TYR A 31 18.52 -3.61 -12.86
C TYR A 31 18.34 -2.09 -12.90
N PRO A 32 18.11 -1.50 -14.09
CA PRO A 32 17.71 -0.10 -14.20
C PRO A 32 16.42 0.21 -13.43
N TYR A 33 16.33 1.40 -12.83
CA TYR A 33 15.22 1.79 -11.97
C TYR A 33 13.84 1.68 -12.65
N GLN A 34 13.78 1.79 -13.98
CA GLN A 34 12.57 1.65 -14.78
C GLN A 34 11.93 0.25 -14.66
N LYS A 35 12.73 -0.77 -14.32
CA LYS A 35 12.25 -2.15 -14.14
C LYS A 35 11.76 -2.45 -12.72
N LEU A 36 11.96 -1.55 -11.75
CA LEU A 36 11.55 -1.78 -10.36
C LEU A 36 10.05 -2.11 -10.22
N PRO A 37 9.12 -1.38 -10.84
CA PRO A 37 7.69 -1.67 -10.67
C PRO A 37 7.30 -3.07 -11.16
N SER A 38 7.97 -3.57 -12.21
CA SER A 38 7.74 -4.92 -12.73
C SER A 38 8.39 -6.02 -11.90
N LEU A 39 9.51 -5.71 -11.23
CA LEU A 39 10.30 -6.70 -10.47
C LEU A 39 9.93 -6.72 -8.98
N CYS A 40 9.21 -5.73 -8.48
CA CYS A 40 8.71 -5.64 -7.11
C CYS A 40 7.17 -5.61 -7.08
N PRO A 41 6.49 -6.66 -7.57
CA PRO A 41 5.04 -6.69 -7.61
C PRO A 41 4.44 -6.81 -6.20
N LEU A 42 3.17 -6.44 -6.10
CA LEU A 42 2.35 -6.73 -4.93
C LEU A 42 2.30 -8.25 -4.67
N THR A 43 2.77 -8.67 -3.50
CA THR A 43 2.86 -10.09 -3.12
C THR A 43 2.12 -10.36 -1.81
N PRO A 44 1.16 -11.30 -1.75
CA PRO A 44 0.54 -11.72 -0.50
C PRO A 44 1.59 -12.13 0.54
N GLY A 45 1.41 -11.70 1.80
CA GLY A 45 2.38 -11.93 2.88
C GLY A 45 3.40 -10.81 3.08
N VAL A 46 3.52 -9.87 2.13
CA VAL A 46 4.22 -8.61 2.31
C VAL A 46 3.19 -7.48 2.40
N PRO A 47 3.15 -6.70 3.50
CA PRO A 47 2.17 -5.62 3.66
C PRO A 47 2.39 -4.52 2.62
N VAL A 48 1.33 -3.83 2.22
CA VAL A 48 1.38 -2.71 1.26
C VAL A 48 1.28 -1.40 2.01
N LYS A 49 1.92 -0.34 1.53
CA LYS A 49 1.68 0.99 2.11
C LYS A 49 0.21 1.38 1.91
N PRO A 50 -0.54 1.66 3.01
CA PRO A 50 -1.95 1.97 2.90
C PRO A 50 -2.18 3.32 2.22
N MET A 51 -3.22 3.40 1.38
CA MET A 51 -3.70 4.69 0.87
C MET A 51 -4.18 5.57 2.03
N LEU A 52 -3.74 6.83 2.05
CA LEU A 52 -4.14 7.82 3.05
C LEU A 52 -5.25 8.72 2.51
N ALA A 53 -6.11 9.18 3.41
CA ALA A 53 -7.13 10.17 3.09
C ALA A 53 -6.58 11.58 3.26
N HIS A 54 -7.04 12.49 2.41
CA HIS A 54 -6.82 13.92 2.60
C HIS A 54 -8.03 14.51 3.34
N PRO A 55 -7.84 15.31 4.39
CA PRO A 55 -8.96 15.96 5.06
C PRO A 55 -9.63 16.96 4.12
N SER A 56 -10.96 17.00 4.11
CA SER A 56 -11.72 18.01 3.37
C SER A 56 -12.74 18.65 4.30
N ARG A 57 -12.90 19.97 4.20
CA ARG A 57 -13.72 20.77 5.13
C ARG A 57 -15.20 20.81 4.77
N GLY A 58 -15.59 20.19 3.66
CA GLY A 58 -16.99 20.11 3.25
C GLY A 58 -17.16 19.50 1.86
N VAL A 59 -18.42 19.24 1.49
CA VAL A 59 -18.78 18.56 0.25
C VAL A 59 -18.33 19.36 -0.99
N ALA A 60 -18.40 20.69 -0.95
CA ALA A 60 -17.96 21.53 -2.08
C ALA A 60 -16.48 21.34 -2.43
N GLU A 61 -15.62 21.09 -1.44
CA GLU A 61 -14.19 20.80 -1.68
C GLU A 61 -14.01 19.44 -2.38
N VAL A 62 -14.78 18.45 -1.95
CA VAL A 62 -14.81 17.11 -2.57
C VAL A 62 -15.26 17.23 -4.03
N THR A 63 -16.41 17.88 -4.29
CA THR A 63 -16.92 18.09 -5.66
C THR A 63 -15.93 18.86 -6.53
N LYS A 64 -15.29 19.90 -6.01
CA LYS A 64 -14.25 20.65 -6.74
C LYS A 64 -13.03 19.79 -7.07
N ARG A 65 -12.61 18.92 -6.15
CA ARG A 65 -11.43 18.05 -6.33
C ARG A 65 -11.68 16.92 -7.32
N PHE A 66 -12.85 16.28 -7.25
CA PHE A 66 -13.18 15.14 -8.12
C PHE A 66 -13.83 15.56 -9.44
N GLY A 67 -14.36 16.79 -9.52
CA GLY A 67 -14.98 17.33 -10.73
C GLY A 67 -16.18 16.48 -11.15
N ASN A 68 -16.20 16.08 -12.43
CA ASN A 68 -17.26 15.25 -13.00
C ASN A 68 -17.02 13.72 -12.84
N LYS A 69 -16.06 13.31 -12.00
CA LYS A 69 -15.82 11.88 -11.74
C LYS A 69 -16.90 11.33 -10.82
N THR A 70 -17.35 10.11 -11.09
CA THR A 70 -18.21 9.38 -10.16
C THR A 70 -17.46 9.09 -8.87
N VAL A 71 -18.10 9.38 -7.73
CA VAL A 71 -17.56 9.13 -6.38
C VAL A 71 -18.50 8.22 -5.60
N THR A 72 -17.94 7.42 -4.71
CA THR A 72 -18.68 6.66 -3.70
C THR A 72 -18.47 7.28 -2.33
N CYS A 73 -19.45 7.13 -1.44
CA CYS A 73 -19.39 7.59 -0.06
C CYS A 73 -19.52 6.37 0.86
N GLU A 74 -18.47 6.10 1.62
CA GLU A 74 -18.44 5.01 2.60
C GLU A 74 -18.32 5.59 4.01
N TYR A 75 -18.90 4.89 4.99
CA TYR A 75 -18.75 5.29 6.40
C TYR A 75 -17.29 5.18 6.81
N LYS A 76 -16.77 6.24 7.45
CA LYS A 76 -15.46 6.19 8.08
C LYS A 76 -15.61 5.56 9.46
N TYR A 77 -15.36 4.26 9.55
CA TYR A 77 -15.36 3.54 10.82
C TYR A 77 -14.27 4.06 11.77
N ASP A 78 -14.58 4.06 13.07
CA ASP A 78 -13.65 4.40 14.14
C ASP A 78 -13.15 3.12 14.80
N GLY A 79 -12.00 2.64 14.33
CA GLY A 79 -11.42 1.37 14.74
C GLY A 79 -9.98 1.24 14.24
N GLU A 80 -9.46 0.01 14.30
CA GLU A 80 -8.11 -0.28 13.80
C GLU A 80 -8.15 -0.68 12.32
N ARG A 81 -7.24 -0.11 11.53
CA ARG A 81 -7.07 -0.53 10.14
C ARG A 81 -6.19 -1.76 10.09
N THR A 82 -6.76 -2.86 9.62
CA THR A 82 -6.08 -4.13 9.38
C THR A 82 -6.03 -4.45 7.89
N GLN A 83 -4.88 -4.93 7.45
CA GLN A 83 -4.66 -5.44 6.09
C GLN A 83 -4.56 -6.95 6.16
N ILE A 84 -5.53 -7.65 5.57
CA ILE A 84 -5.64 -9.11 5.63
C ILE A 84 -5.05 -9.69 4.35
N HIS A 85 -4.08 -10.59 4.49
CA HIS A 85 -3.45 -11.32 3.40
C HIS A 85 -3.81 -12.80 3.51
N TRP A 86 -4.44 -13.33 2.47
CA TRP A 86 -4.69 -14.76 2.31
C TRP A 86 -3.54 -15.39 1.55
N LEU A 87 -2.91 -16.40 2.15
CA LEU A 87 -1.78 -17.14 1.58
C LEU A 87 -2.22 -18.53 1.16
N GLU A 88 -1.28 -19.26 0.55
CA GLU A 88 -1.42 -20.69 0.30
C GLU A 88 -1.64 -21.49 1.60
N GLU A 89 -2.16 -22.71 1.47
CA GLU A 89 -2.44 -23.59 2.60
C GLU A 89 -3.39 -22.99 3.66
N ARG A 90 -4.26 -22.04 3.26
CA ARG A 90 -5.21 -21.34 4.14
C ARG A 90 -4.55 -20.56 5.28
N LYS A 91 -3.30 -20.13 5.11
CA LYS A 91 -2.63 -19.27 6.10
C LYS A 91 -3.11 -17.83 5.91
N VAL A 92 -3.49 -17.18 7.00
CA VAL A 92 -3.87 -15.77 7.01
C VAL A 92 -2.78 -14.97 7.73
N LYS A 93 -2.42 -13.81 7.17
CA LYS A 93 -1.63 -12.80 7.88
C LYS A 93 -2.43 -11.52 8.00
N VAL A 94 -2.34 -10.86 9.15
CA VAL A 94 -2.98 -9.58 9.42
C VAL A 94 -1.90 -8.56 9.75
N PHE A 95 -1.92 -7.43 9.05
CA PHE A 95 -0.98 -6.33 9.28
C PHE A 95 -1.69 -5.08 9.76
N SER A 96 -1.06 -4.32 10.64
CA SER A 96 -1.54 -3.01 11.08
C SER A 96 -1.38 -1.95 9.98
N ARG A 97 -1.91 -0.75 10.22
CA ARG A 97 -1.68 0.44 9.38
C ARG A 97 -0.19 0.72 9.11
N ASN A 98 0.69 0.39 10.06
CA ASN A 98 2.12 0.66 9.97
C ASN A 98 2.93 -0.56 9.50
N SER A 99 2.27 -1.56 8.90
CA SER A 99 2.90 -2.78 8.38
C SER A 99 3.48 -3.70 9.46
N GLU A 100 3.00 -3.60 10.71
CA GLU A 100 3.37 -4.53 11.79
C GLU A 100 2.51 -5.79 11.70
N ASP A 101 3.10 -6.97 11.93
CA ASP A 101 2.35 -8.23 11.97
C ASP A 101 1.51 -8.30 13.26
N THR A 102 0.19 -8.25 13.10
CA THR A 102 -0.80 -8.33 14.19
C THR A 102 -1.64 -9.59 14.09
N THR A 103 -1.20 -10.60 13.35
CA THR A 103 -1.94 -11.86 13.14
C THR A 103 -2.35 -12.50 14.47
N GLY A 104 -1.45 -12.53 15.46
CA GLY A 104 -1.75 -13.10 16.78
C GLY A 104 -2.75 -12.31 17.64
N LYS A 105 -3.07 -11.07 17.26
CA LYS A 105 -4.05 -10.23 17.98
C LYS A 105 -5.49 -10.60 17.62
N PHE A 106 -5.71 -11.20 16.45
CA PHE A 106 -7.03 -11.48 15.88
C PHE A 106 -7.21 -12.96 15.55
N PRO A 107 -7.20 -13.86 16.56
CA PRO A 107 -7.40 -15.29 16.31
C PRO A 107 -8.76 -15.59 15.65
N ASP A 108 -9.78 -14.79 15.98
CA ASP A 108 -11.12 -14.82 15.42
C ASP A 108 -11.20 -14.50 13.91
N ILE A 109 -10.21 -13.78 13.37
CA ILE A 109 -10.09 -13.48 11.93
C ILE A 109 -9.31 -14.58 11.19
N VAL A 110 -8.43 -15.28 11.90
CA VAL A 110 -7.50 -16.27 11.33
C VAL A 110 -8.10 -17.68 11.30
N GLU A 111 -9.01 -18.00 12.22
CA GLU A 111 -9.72 -19.29 12.33
C GLU A 111 -10.73 -19.57 11.19
#